data_AF-A0A8I0L078-F1
#
_entry.id   AF-A0A8I0L078-F1
#
_cell.length_a   1.000
_cell.length_b   1.000
_cell.length_c   1.000
_cell.angle_alpha   90.00
_cell.angle_beta   90.00
_cell.angle_gamma   90.00
#
_symmetry.space_group_name_H-M   'P 1'
#
loop_
_entity.id
_entity.type
_entity.pdbx_description
1 polymer ?
#
loop_
_entity_poly.entity_id
_entity_poly.type
_entity_poly.pdbx_seq_one_letter_code
_entity_poly.pdbx_strand_id
1 'polypeptide(L)' 'MKAIRLHTATADNGGTRHDAGETLTIGDEAGEIALARAEALVAAGSALDATPAQKPSKKAD' A
#
# COMPACT_ATOMS: atom_id res chain seq x y z
N MET A 1 0.78 -9.40 -8.31
CA MET A 1 1.13 -7.97 -8.12
C MET A 1 1.18 -7.69 -6.64
N LYS A 2 2.17 -6.94 -6.15
CA LYS A 2 2.27 -6.52 -4.75
C LYS A 2 1.56 -5.17 -4.60
N ALA A 3 0.94 -4.94 -3.45
CA ALA A 3 0.29 -3.68 -3.14
C ALA A 3 0.56 -3.33 -1.68
N ILE A 4 0.44 -2.06 -1.32
CA ILE A 4 0.42 -1.60 0.06
C ILE A 4 -0.90 -0.90 0.35
N ARG A 5 -1.37 -0.99 1.59
CA ARG A 5 -2.52 -0.22 2.07
C ARG A 5 -2.04 0.85 3.03
N LEU A 6 -2.38 2.09 2.73
CA LEU A 6 -2.06 3.21 3.59
C LEU A 6 -2.87 3.14 4.87
N HIS A 7 -2.22 3.38 6.00
CA HIS A 7 -2.87 3.55 7.29
C HIS A 7 -3.10 5.02 7.62
N THR A 8 -2.28 5.90 7.06
CA THR A 8 -2.33 7.35 7.23
C THR A 8 -2.36 8.02 5.87
N ALA A 9 -2.98 9.19 5.78
CA ALA A 9 -2.98 9.96 4.54
C ALA A 9 -1.54 10.41 4.23
N THR A 10 -1.04 10.08 3.04
CA THR A 10 0.34 10.37 2.65
C THR A 10 0.41 10.80 1.19
N ALA A 11 1.43 11.57 0.82
CA ALA A 11 1.65 11.95 -0.57
C ALA A 11 2.51 10.89 -1.28
N ASP A 12 2.15 10.53 -2.52
CA ASP A 12 3.01 9.76 -3.41
C ASP A 12 4.09 10.64 -4.05
N ASN A 13 4.97 10.00 -4.83
CA ASN A 13 6.12 10.65 -5.47
C ASN A 13 5.70 11.68 -6.53
N GLY A 14 4.51 11.54 -7.12
CA GLY A 14 3.90 12.50 -8.05
C GLY A 14 3.25 13.70 -7.37
N GLY A 15 3.23 13.74 -6.02
CA GLY A 15 2.58 14.80 -5.26
C GLY A 15 1.07 14.61 -5.08
N THR A 16 0.53 13.46 -5.48
CA THR A 16 -0.87 13.08 -5.23
C THR A 16 -1.00 12.69 -3.78
N ARG A 17 -1.98 13.28 -3.10
CA ARG A 17 -2.28 12.93 -1.72
C ARG A 17 -3.22 11.74 -1.75
N HIS A 18 -2.79 10.65 -1.15
CA HIS A 18 -3.60 9.47 -0.95
C HIS A 18 -4.16 9.45 0.46
N ASP A 19 -5.40 9.01 0.57
CA ASP A 19 -6.10 8.96 1.84
C ASP A 19 -5.75 7.70 2.65
N ALA A 20 -5.94 7.79 3.96
CA ALA A 20 -5.82 6.62 4.82
C ALA A 20 -6.83 5.54 4.39
N GLY A 21 -6.34 4.31 4.23
CA GLY A 21 -7.13 3.16 3.79
C GLY A 21 -7.03 2.86 2.29
N GLU A 22 -6.45 3.76 1.49
CA GLU A 22 -6.22 3.58 0.07
C GLU A 22 -5.18 2.49 -0.21
N THR A 23 -5.34 1.76 -1.32
CA THR A 23 -4.44 0.68 -1.72
C THR A 23 -3.63 1.11 -2.93
N LEU A 24 -2.31 1.12 -2.79
CA LEU A 24 -1.37 1.50 -3.84
C LEU A 24 -0.70 0.25 -4.40
N THR A 25 -0.73 0.09 -5.71
CA THR A 25 0.01 -0.97 -6.41
C THR A 25 1.48 -0.62 -6.50
N ILE A 26 2.33 -1.63 -6.31
CA ILE A 26 3.77 -1.48 -6.41
C ILE A 26 4.21 -1.91 -7.82
N GLY A 27 4.87 -0.99 -8.51
CA GLY A 27 5.45 -1.22 -9.83
C GLY A 27 6.04 0.06 -10.43
N ASP A 28 6.33 0.02 -11.73
CA ASP A 28 7.03 1.09 -12.46
C ASP A 28 6.12 1.79 -13.49
N GLU A 29 4.83 1.43 -13.55
CA GLU A 29 3.86 2.04 -14.45
C GLU A 29 3.29 3.35 -13.91
N ALA A 30 2.68 4.15 -14.80
CA ALA A 30 2.02 5.40 -14.40
C ALA A 30 0.82 5.10 -13.48
N GLY A 31 0.87 5.60 -12.25
CA GLY A 31 -0.12 5.34 -11.21
C GLY A 31 0.28 4.24 -10.21
N GLU A 32 1.46 3.64 -10.37
CA GLU A 32 2.05 2.72 -9.41
C GLU A 32 3.15 3.40 -8.58
N ILE A 33 3.46 2.82 -7.42
CA ILE A 33 4.54 3.31 -6.56
C ILE A 33 5.77 2.43 -6.69
N ALA A 34 6.95 3.06 -6.72
CA ALA A 34 8.20 2.34 -6.70
C ALA A 34 8.34 1.47 -5.43
N LEU A 35 8.92 0.28 -5.57
CA LEU A 35 9.14 -0.67 -4.48
C LEU A 35 9.85 -0.04 -3.27
N ALA A 36 10.93 0.71 -3.50
CA ALA A 36 11.68 1.37 -2.43
C ALA A 36 10.82 2.36 -1.62
N ARG A 37 9.82 2.99 -2.25
CA ARG A 37 8.89 3.91 -1.57
C ARG A 37 7.86 3.15 -0.77
N ALA A 38 7.36 2.04 -1.31
CA ALA A 38 6.46 1.14 -0.60
C ALA A 38 7.12 0.64 0.69
N GLU A 39 8.38 0.20 0.60
CA GLU A 39 9.18 -0.23 1.74
C GLU A 39 9.40 0.90 2.75
N ALA A 40 9.67 2.13 2.28
CA ALA A 40 9.81 3.29 3.16
C ALA A 40 8.51 3.63 3.90
N LEU A 41 7.35 3.51 3.24
CA LEU A 41 6.04 3.75 3.85
C LEU A 41 5.69 2.69 4.90
N VAL A 42 6.03 1.43 4.63
CA VAL A 42 5.86 0.32 5.58
C VAL A 42 6.82 0.47 6.76
N ALA A 43 8.09 0.80 6.51
CA ALA A 43 9.10 1.02 7.55
C ALA A 43 8.77 2.23 8.44
N ALA A 44 8.15 3.27 7.87
CA ALA A 44 7.66 4.42 8.62
C ALA A 44 6.37 4.13 9.42
N GLY A 45 5.74 2.97 9.23
CA GLY A 45 4.46 2.62 9.83
C GLY A 45 3.25 3.34 9.22
N SER A 46 3.44 4.04 8.10
CA SER A 46 2.37 4.75 7.38
C SER A 46 1.57 3.85 6.45
N ALA A 47 2.09 2.67 6.12
CA ALA A 47 1.42 1.68 5.27
C ALA A 47 1.68 0.25 5.74
N LEU A 48 0.85 -0.67 5.27
CA LEU A 48 1.00 -2.11 5.44
C LEU A 48 1.12 -2.79 4.09
N ASP A 49 1.86 -3.89 4.01
CA ASP A 49 1.83 -4.78 2.85
C ASP A 49 0.39 -5.30 2.64
N ALA A 50 -0.25 -4.80 1.58
CA ALA A 50 -1.53 -5.28 1.05
C ALA A 50 -1.31 -6.30 -0.08
N THR A 51 -0.11 -6.87 -0.18
CA THR A 51 0.06 -8.17 -0.81
C THR A 51 -0.96 -9.07 -0.11
N PRO A 52 -1.92 -9.70 -0.80
CA PRO A 52 -2.82 -10.61 -0.13
C PRO A 52 -1.92 -11.67 0.50
N ALA A 53 -1.74 -11.60 1.81
CA ALA A 53 -1.59 -12.80 2.60
C ALA A 53 -2.80 -13.61 2.17
N GLN A 54 -2.55 -14.56 1.28
CA GLN A 54 -3.56 -15.41 0.71
C GLN A 54 -4.20 -16.13 1.88
N LYS A 55 -5.33 -15.59 2.33
CA LYS A 55 -6.40 -16.27 3.04
C LYS A 55 -7.61 -15.33 3.13
N PRO A 56 -8.55 -15.43 2.17
CA PRO A 56 -9.93 -15.22 2.55
C PRO A 56 -10.31 -16.25 3.63
N SER A 57 -11.17 -15.82 4.55
CA SER A 57 -12.11 -16.67 5.29
C SER A 57 -11.56 -17.49 6.47
N LYS A 58 -11.88 -17.04 7.69
CA LYS A 58 -13.00 -17.64 8.43
C LYS A 58 -13.49 -16.70 9.53
N LYS A 59 -14.67 -16.10 9.33
CA LYS A 59 -15.64 -15.90 10.43
C LYS A 59 -16.49 -17.18 10.53
N ALA A 60 -17.01 -17.41 11.73
CA ALA A 60 -17.99 -18.42 12.16
C ALA A 60 -17.43 -19.83 12.45
N ASP A 61 -17.26 -20.16 13.73
CA ASP A 61 -18.33 -20.74 14.57
C ASP A 61 -18.22 -20.15 16.00
#